data_AF-A0A7H5F201-F1
#
_entry.id   AF-A0A7H5F201-F1
#
_cell.length_a   1.000
_cell.length_b   1.000
_cell.length_c   1.000
_cell.angle_alpha   90.00
_cell.angle_beta   90.00
_cell.angle_gamma   90.00
#
_symmetry.space_group_name_H-M   'P 1'
#
loop_
_entity.id
_entity.type
_entity.pdbx_description
1 polymer ?
#
loop_
_entity_poly.entity_id
_entity_poly.type
_entity_poly.pdbx_seq_one_letter_code
_entity_poly.pdbx_strand_id
1 'polypeptide(L)'
;MKFEFARSTEVTDFAKEKFPEQYREYSRLFICPDVNDAWLFRLLPGVGMNYYPNPDAFLLERDKIANDFKGQPMTVQRLFRILKNDDLSNWDYHVYGVEEDAIEVVDGGFGIPNLKEPEKAEDNG
;
A
#
# COMPACT_ATOMS: atom_id res chain seq x y z
N MET A 1 -2.17 -11.87 11.19
CA MET A 1 -2.34 -11.37 9.81
C MET A 1 -1.54 -12.22 8.82
N LYS A 2 -2.15 -12.59 7.69
CA LYS A 2 -1.49 -13.24 6.55
C LYS A 2 -1.64 -12.33 5.33
N PHE A 3 -0.55 -12.08 4.60
CA PHE A 3 -0.63 -11.42 3.29
C PHE A 3 -1.05 -12.44 2.25
N GLU A 4 -1.99 -12.06 1.38
CA GLU A 4 -2.54 -12.94 0.35
C GLU A 4 -1.92 -12.62 -1.01
N PHE A 5 -1.72 -13.66 -1.82
CA PHE A 5 -1.18 -13.52 -3.17
C PHE A 5 -2.17 -12.81 -4.09
N ALA A 6 -1.69 -11.87 -4.90
CA ALA A 6 -2.47 -11.07 -5.84
C ALA A 6 -3.65 -10.32 -5.18
N ARG A 7 -3.54 -10.02 -3.88
CA ARG A 7 -4.53 -9.27 -3.12
C ARG A 7 -3.84 -8.18 -2.31
N SER A 8 -4.30 -6.95 -2.51
CA SER A 8 -3.81 -5.79 -1.78
C SER A 8 -4.16 -5.89 -0.30
N THR A 9 -3.21 -5.55 0.56
CA THR A 9 -3.42 -5.38 2.01
C THR A 9 -3.17 -3.92 2.35
N GLU A 10 -4.07 -3.29 3.08
CA GLU A 10 -3.86 -1.94 3.60
C GLU A 10 -2.85 -1.96 4.74
N VAL A 11 -1.82 -1.12 4.61
CA VAL A 11 -0.69 -1.03 5.54
C VAL A 11 -0.47 0.39 6.06
N THR A 12 -1.42 1.30 5.79
CA THR A 12 -1.38 2.73 6.13
C THR A 12 -0.87 2.98 7.54
N ASP A 13 -1.46 2.29 8.51
CA ASP A 13 -1.17 2.53 9.91
C ASP A 13 0.17 1.98 10.35
N PHE A 14 0.52 0.79 9.86
CA PHE A 14 1.85 0.23 10.10
C PHE A 14 2.94 1.14 9.54
N ALA A 15 2.73 1.67 8.32
CA ALA A 15 3.67 2.58 7.68
C ALA A 15 3.80 3.90 8.44
N LYS A 16 2.68 4.53 8.83
CA LYS A 16 2.68 5.78 9.60
C LYS A 16 3.18 5.61 11.03
N GLU A 17 2.98 4.46 11.66
CA GLU A 17 3.55 4.17 12.99
C GLU A 17 5.09 4.03 12.91
N LYS A 18 5.61 3.32 11.92
CA LYS A 18 7.05 3.04 11.82
C LYS A 18 7.85 4.17 11.15
N PHE A 19 7.25 4.91 10.22
CA PHE A 19 7.89 5.94 9.42
C PHE A 19 6.97 7.18 9.26
N PRO A 20 6.60 7.85 10.36
CA PRO A 20 5.57 8.89 10.37
C PRO A 20 5.88 10.08 9.45
N GLU A 21 7.13 10.58 9.44
CA GLU A 21 7.49 11.72 8.60
C GLU A 21 7.50 11.39 7.11
N GLN A 22 7.92 10.17 6.75
CA GLN A 22 7.99 9.72 5.36
C GLN A 22 6.61 9.57 4.74
N TYR A 23 5.64 9.06 5.50
CA TYR A 23 4.29 8.76 5.00
C TYR A 23 3.21 9.72 5.49
N ARG A 24 3.61 10.89 6.03
CA ARG A 24 2.69 11.87 6.64
C ARG A 24 1.61 12.34 5.68
N GLU A 25 1.98 12.60 4.44
CA GLU A 25 1.11 13.25 3.45
C GLU A 25 0.17 12.27 2.74
N TYR A 26 0.52 10.98 2.71
CA TYR A 26 -0.31 9.96 2.06
C TYR A 26 -1.53 9.64 2.91
N SER A 27 -2.73 9.58 2.31
CA SER A 27 -3.95 9.19 3.02
C SER A 27 -3.95 7.68 3.31
N ARG A 28 -3.57 6.87 2.31
CA ARG A 28 -3.60 5.40 2.37
C ARG A 28 -2.38 4.76 1.70
N LEU A 29 -1.98 3.60 2.21
CA LEU A 29 -0.91 2.78 1.65
C LEU A 29 -1.33 1.33 1.57
N PHE A 30 -0.93 0.65 0.49
CA PHE A 30 -1.24 -0.76 0.26
C PHE A 30 -0.04 -1.53 -0.25
N ILE A 31 0.00 -2.83 0.05
CA ILE A 31 0.97 -3.76 -0.51
C ILE A 31 0.24 -4.92 -1.18
N CYS A 32 0.57 -5.21 -2.43
CA CYS A 32 0.03 -6.36 -3.18
C CYS A 32 1.17 -7.32 -3.56
N PRO A 33 1.30 -8.48 -2.91
CA PRO A 33 2.29 -9.49 -3.28
C PRO A 33 1.93 -10.16 -4.61
N ASP A 34 2.90 -10.33 -5.50
CA ASP A 34 2.76 -11.07 -6.77
C ASP A 34 3.92 -12.08 -6.95
N VAL A 35 3.95 -12.78 -8.10
CA VAL A 35 4.82 -13.93 -8.37
C VAL A 35 6.27 -13.48 -8.48
N ASN A 36 6.52 -12.36 -9.17
CA ASN A 36 7.87 -11.87 -9.44
C ASN A 36 8.21 -10.60 -8.68
N ASP A 37 7.20 -9.93 -8.14
CA ASP A 37 7.31 -8.62 -7.52
C ASP A 37 6.24 -8.45 -6.43
N ALA A 38 6.27 -7.30 -5.76
CA ALA A 38 5.19 -6.79 -4.96
C ALA A 38 4.95 -5.33 -5.37
N TRP A 39 3.70 -4.91 -5.35
CA TRP A 39 3.31 -3.54 -5.67
C TRP A 39 3.06 -2.76 -4.39
N LEU A 40 3.78 -1.67 -4.21
CA LEU A 40 3.53 -0.68 -3.15
C LEU A 40 2.69 0.44 -3.75
N PHE A 41 1.50 0.64 -3.20
CA PHE A 41 0.61 1.71 -3.59
C PHE A 41 0.60 2.78 -2.52
N ARG A 42 0.67 4.05 -2.93
CA ARG A 42 0.60 5.20 -2.02
C ARG A 42 -0.38 6.21 -2.59
N LEU A 43 -1.37 6.58 -1.79
CA LEU A 43 -2.43 7.48 -2.21
C LEU A 43 -2.21 8.86 -1.59
N LEU A 44 -2.07 9.88 -2.45
CA LEU A 44 -1.79 11.26 -2.07
C LEU A 44 -3.00 12.14 -2.39
N PRO A 45 -3.74 12.62 -1.39
CA PRO A 45 -4.86 13.54 -1.61
C PRO A 45 -4.36 14.94 -1.94
N GLY A 46 -5.16 15.71 -2.67
CA GLY A 46 -4.86 17.11 -2.99
C GLY A 46 -3.81 17.30 -4.08
N VAL A 47 -3.47 16.24 -4.83
CA VAL A 47 -2.44 16.26 -5.87
C VAL A 47 -3.02 15.71 -7.17
N GLY A 48 -2.81 16.46 -8.25
CA GLY A 48 -3.26 16.14 -9.60
C GLY A 48 -2.12 15.71 -10.51
N MET A 49 -2.37 15.80 -11.82
CA MET A 49 -1.42 15.37 -12.85
C MET A 49 -0.09 16.13 -12.76
N ASN A 50 1.03 15.45 -13.03
CA ASN A 50 2.38 15.99 -12.91
C ASN A 50 2.71 16.55 -11.52
N TYR A 51 2.07 16.04 -10.46
CA TYR A 51 2.27 16.48 -9.08
C TYR A 51 1.89 17.94 -8.81
N TYR A 52 1.04 18.53 -9.66
CA TYR A 52 0.51 19.87 -9.38
C TYR A 52 -0.56 19.81 -8.28
N PRO A 53 -0.62 20.80 -7.37
CA PRO A 53 -1.68 20.87 -6.36
C PRO A 53 -3.06 20.89 -7.00
N ASN A 54 -3.94 19.99 -6.55
CA ASN A 54 -5.35 19.94 -6.92
C ASN A 54 -6.16 19.36 -5.75
N PRO A 55 -6.83 20.21 -4.93
CA PRO A 55 -7.58 19.79 -3.75
C PRO A 55 -8.67 18.74 -3.99
N ASP A 56 -9.20 18.67 -5.21
CA ASP A 56 -10.29 17.76 -5.58
C ASP A 56 -9.79 16.46 -6.24
N ALA A 57 -8.48 16.18 -6.16
CA ALA A 57 -7.85 15.03 -6.80
C ALA A 57 -7.11 14.12 -5.82
N PHE A 58 -6.99 12.87 -6.21
CA PHE A 58 -6.23 11.83 -5.53
C PHE A 58 -5.22 11.22 -6.51
N LEU A 59 -3.93 11.33 -6.18
CA LEU A 59 -2.85 10.73 -6.96
C LEU A 59 -2.48 9.39 -6.33
N LEU A 60 -2.72 8.30 -7.07
CA LEU A 60 -2.32 6.95 -6.70
C LEU A 60 -0.97 6.64 -7.35
N GLU A 61 0.08 6.60 -6.54
CA GLU A 61 1.40 6.12 -6.96
C GLU A 61 1.48 4.60 -6.87
N ARG A 62 2.20 3.99 -7.80
CA ARG A 62 2.52 2.57 -7.77
C ARG A 62 3.99 2.38 -7.97
N ASP A 63 4.61 1.69 -7.03
CA ASP A 63 5.99 1.29 -7.14
C ASP A 63 6.12 -0.24 -7.20
N LYS A 64 7.10 -0.69 -7.99
CA LYS A 64 7.31 -2.09 -8.31
C LYS A 64 8.53 -2.63 -7.58
N ILE A 65 8.28 -3.44 -6.56
CA ILE A 65 9.33 -4.02 -5.72
C ILE A 65 9.64 -5.44 -6.21
N ALA A 66 10.81 -5.63 -6.82
CA ALA A 66 11.24 -6.96 -7.26
C ALA A 66 11.34 -7.96 -6.09
N ASN A 67 10.93 -9.21 -6.34
CA ASN A 67 11.20 -10.31 -5.42
C ASN A 67 12.66 -10.76 -5.57
N ASP A 68 13.27 -11.21 -4.47
CA ASP A 68 14.60 -11.87 -4.51
C ASP A 68 14.53 -13.22 -5.24
N PHE A 69 13.37 -13.89 -5.20
CA PHE A 69 13.08 -15.14 -5.90
C PHE A 69 11.57 -15.26 -6.20
N LYS A 70 11.24 -16.07 -7.21
CA LYS A 70 9.85 -16.30 -7.62
C LYS A 70 9.00 -16.82 -6.46
N GLY A 71 7.87 -16.16 -6.20
CA GLY A 71 6.94 -16.50 -5.12
C GLY A 71 7.45 -16.16 -3.73
N GLN A 72 8.40 -15.22 -3.59
CA GLN A 72 8.87 -14.76 -2.29
C GLN A 72 7.67 -14.30 -1.45
N PRO A 73 7.44 -14.91 -0.27
CA PRO A 73 6.29 -14.57 0.56
C PRO A 73 6.39 -13.13 1.05
N MET A 74 5.24 -12.46 1.18
CA MET A 74 5.16 -11.21 1.89
C MET A 74 5.00 -11.48 3.39
N THR A 75 5.88 -10.90 4.19
CA THR A 75 5.87 -10.97 5.65
C THR A 75 5.95 -9.58 6.24
N VAL A 76 5.64 -9.42 7.52
CA VAL A 76 5.76 -8.11 8.20
C VAL A 76 7.20 -7.61 8.17
N GLN A 77 8.20 -8.49 8.34
CA GLN A 77 9.61 -8.12 8.24
C GLN A 77 9.98 -7.65 6.83
N ARG A 78 9.43 -8.30 5.80
CA ARG A 78 9.65 -7.88 4.40
C ARG A 78 8.99 -6.53 4.14
N LEU A 79 7.72 -6.35 4.54
CA LEU A 79 7.02 -5.06 4.45
C LEU A 79 7.83 -3.95 5.14
N PHE A 80 8.30 -4.19 6.36
CA PHE A 80 9.14 -3.23 7.07
C PHE A 80 10.40 -2.86 6.28
N ARG A 81 11.08 -3.84 5.67
CA ARG A 81 12.27 -3.59 4.83
C ARG A 81 11.93 -2.80 3.56
N ILE A 82 10.80 -3.09 2.92
CA ILE A 82 10.30 -2.32 1.77
C ILE A 82 10.09 -0.88 2.18
N LEU A 83 9.27 -0.63 3.21
CA LEU A 83 8.94 0.72 3.66
C LEU A 83 10.16 1.50 4.17
N LYS A 84 11.12 0.83 4.80
CA LYS A 84 12.37 1.44 5.28
C LYS A 84 13.27 1.91 4.13
N ASN A 85 13.26 1.20 3.01
CA ASN A 85 14.12 1.46 1.86
C ASN A 85 13.39 2.17 0.72
N ASP A 86 12.10 2.46 0.90
CA ASP A 86 11.30 3.22 -0.06
C ASP A 86 11.83 4.66 -0.11
N ASP A 87 12.23 5.09 -1.31
CA ASP A 87 12.72 6.44 -1.60
C ASP A 87 11.61 7.37 -2.11
N LEU A 88 10.36 6.90 -2.09
CA LEU A 88 9.16 7.56 -2.59
C LEU A 88 9.13 7.76 -4.12
N SER A 89 10.06 7.13 -4.86
CA SER A 89 9.92 7.02 -6.31
C SER A 89 8.81 6.04 -6.67
N ASN A 90 8.25 6.18 -7.87
CA ASN A 90 7.22 5.29 -8.38
C ASN A 90 7.56 4.86 -9.80
N TRP A 91 7.04 3.68 -10.14
CA TRP A 91 7.07 3.18 -11.51
C TRP A 91 6.04 3.90 -12.38
N ASP A 92 4.87 4.18 -11.82
CA ASP A 92 3.87 5.07 -12.42
C ASP A 92 2.89 5.65 -11.39
N TYR A 93 1.99 6.52 -11.88
CA TYR A 93 0.91 7.09 -11.08
C TYR A 93 -0.36 7.32 -11.92
N HIS A 94 -1.50 7.35 -11.26
CA HIS A 94 -2.81 7.69 -11.85
C HIS A 94 -3.52 8.72 -10.97
N VAL A 95 -4.36 9.56 -11.57
CA VAL A 95 -5.10 10.61 -10.87
C VAL A 95 -6.59 10.33 -10.97
N TYR A 96 -7.28 10.43 -9.84
CA TYR A 96 -8.71 10.19 -9.70
C TYR A 96 -9.39 11.43 -9.11
N GLY A 97 -10.65 11.65 -9.46
CA GLY A 97 -11.46 12.73 -8.89
C GLY A 97 -12.16 12.35 -7.58
N VAL A 98 -12.14 11.06 -7.23
CA VAL A 98 -12.79 10.49 -6.06
C VAL A 98 -11.85 9.43 -5.47
N GLU A 99 -11.76 9.36 -4.14
CA GLU A 99 -10.85 8.43 -3.45
C GLU A 99 -11.24 6.97 -3.73
N GLU A 100 -12.54 6.70 -3.74
CA GLU A 100 -13.13 5.39 -3.97
C GLU A 100 -12.70 4.77 -5.30
N ASP A 101 -12.63 5.54 -6.39
CA ASP A 101 -12.19 5.04 -7.69
C ASP A 101 -10.73 4.54 -7.64
N ALA A 102 -9.86 5.23 -6.90
CA ALA A 102 -8.48 4.79 -6.71
C ALA A 102 -8.42 3.49 -5.89
N ILE A 103 -9.28 3.37 -4.87
CA ILE A 103 -9.37 2.18 -4.01
C ILE A 103 -9.90 0.98 -4.80
N GLU A 104 -10.91 1.16 -5.65
CA GLU A 104 -11.47 0.08 -6.47
C GLU A 104 -10.40 -0.53 -7.39
N VAL A 105 -9.51 0.29 -7.96
CA VAL A 105 -8.38 -0.17 -8.77
C VAL A 105 -7.37 -0.96 -7.94
N VAL A 106 -7.11 -0.55 -6.70
CA VAL A 106 -6.21 -1.28 -5.78
C VAL A 106 -6.85 -2.59 -5.31
N ASP A 107 -8.17 -2.62 -5.10
CA ASP A 107 -8.91 -3.77 -4.60
C ASP A 107 -8.98 -4.91 -5.62
N GLY A 108 -9.25 -4.58 -6.87
CA GLY A 108 -9.43 -5.58 -7.93
C GLY A 108 -10.63 -6.51 -7.71
N GLY A 109 -11.55 -6.18 -6.79
CA GLY A 109 -12.78 -6.92 -6.50
C GLY A 109 -12.68 -8.00 -5.42
N PHE A 110 -11.60 -8.04 -4.63
CA PHE A 110 -11.36 -9.10 -3.63
C PHE A 110 -11.52 -8.64 -2.18
N GLY A 111 -11.80 -7.36 -1.94
CA GLY A 111 -11.74 -6.72 -0.62
C GLY A 111 -10.30 -6.51 -0.14
N ILE A 112 -10.05 -5.38 0.53
CA ILE A 112 -8.72 -5.03 1.07
C ILE A 112 -8.68 -5.26 2.59
N PRO A 113 -8.01 -6.31 3.10
CA PRO A 113 -7.78 -6.47 4.54
C PRO A 113 -6.82 -5.39 5.06
N ASN A 114 -6.98 -4.97 6.32
CA ASN A 114 -6.12 -3.98 6.95
C ASN A 114 -5.16 -4.65 7.96
N LEU A 115 -3.88 -4.30 7.91
CA LEU A 115 -2.82 -4.87 8.77
C LEU A 115 -2.99 -4.59 10.28
N LYS A 116 -3.98 -3.79 10.68
CA LYS A 116 -4.21 -3.38 12.07
C LYS A 116 -4.68 -4.46 13.05
N GLU A 117 -4.95 -5.70 12.66
CA GLU A 117 -5.41 -6.71 13.63
C GLU A 117 -4.54 -7.98 13.68
N PRO A 118 -3.88 -8.27 14.82
CA PRO A 118 -4.01 -9.61 15.36
C PRO A 118 -5.47 -9.79 15.77
N GLU A 119 -6.17 -10.77 15.18
CA GLU A 119 -7.34 -11.36 15.85
C GLU A 119 -6.91 -11.62 17.29
N LYS A 120 -7.65 -11.06 18.25
CA LYS A 120 -7.57 -11.57 19.61
C LYS A 120 -7.96 -13.04 19.49
N ALA A 121 -6.99 -13.94 19.60
CA ALA A 121 -7.29 -15.33 19.87
C ALA A 121 -8.18 -15.33 21.11
N GLU A 122 -9.44 -15.73 20.94
CA GLU A 122 -10.31 -16.00 22.08
C GLU A 122 -9.63 -17.09 22.90
N ASP A 123 -9.13 -16.67 24.06
CA ASP A 123 -8.63 -17.53 25.12
C ASP A 123 -9.83 -18.28 25.70
N ASN A 124 -10.19 -19.39 25.05
CA ASN A 124 -11.17 -20.33 25.61
C ASN A 124 -10.44 -21.19 26.64
N GLY A 125 -10.37 -20.67 27.86
CA GLY A 125 -9.95 -21.39 29.07
C GLY A 125 -10.92 -22.48 29.51
#